data_AF-A0A7Y1Z7J4-F1
#
_entry.id   AF-A0A7Y1Z7J4-F1
#
_cell.length_a   1.000
_cell.length_b   1.000
_cell.length_c   1.000
_cell.angle_alpha   90.00
_cell.angle_beta   90.00
_cell.angle_gamma   90.00
#
_symmetry.space_group_name_H-M   'P 1'
#
loop_
_entity.id
_entity.type
_entity.pdbx_description
1 polymer ?
#
loop_
_entity_poly.entity_id
_entity_poly.type
_entity_poly.pdbx_seq_one_letter_code
_entity_poly.pdbx_strand_id
1 'polypeptide(L)'
;IKFDLNMFEAFIGGLKSSGLKLFKEEIDFLPLSAALMPFLHGLRMLTDHLQGNSYYKVSYPDQNLDRCRSLFHFTELALNFKCDIQQFTEHLK
;
A
#
# COMPACT_ATOMS: atom_id res chain seq x y z
N ILE A 1 -7.97 -6.67 8.82
CA ILE A 1 -7.42 -5.40 8.32
C ILE A 1 -8.54 -4.64 7.59
N LYS A 2 -8.50 -3.30 7.55
CA LYS A 2 -9.45 -2.46 6.82
C LYS A 2 -8.69 -1.39 6.04
N PHE A 3 -9.28 -0.92 4.95
CA PHE A 3 -8.82 0.28 4.24
C PHE A 3 -9.64 1.47 4.71
N ASP A 4 -8.99 2.53 5.18
CA ASP A 4 -9.65 3.73 5.71
C ASP A 4 -9.44 4.91 4.76
N LEU A 5 -10.53 5.33 4.10
CA LEU A 5 -10.51 6.44 3.15
C LEU A 5 -10.14 7.77 3.81
N ASN A 6 -10.51 7.99 5.09
CA ASN A 6 -10.16 9.21 5.79
C ASN A 6 -8.65 9.30 6.03
N MET A 7 -8.00 8.16 6.30
CA MET A 7 -6.54 8.12 6.42
C MET A 7 -5.86 8.41 5.09
N PHE A 8 -6.40 7.88 3.98
CA PHE A 8 -5.87 8.16 2.65
C PHE A 8 -6.04 9.64 2.27
N GLU A 9 -7.21 10.22 2.50
CA GLU A 9 -7.48 11.65 2.27
C GLU A 9 -6.53 12.54 3.08
N ALA A 10 -6.34 12.23 4.38
CA ALA A 10 -5.40 12.95 5.23
C ALA A 10 -3.95 12.85 4.71
N PHE A 11 -3.54 11.69 4.20
CA PHE A 11 -2.22 11.50 3.58
C PHE A 11 -2.06 12.38 2.34
N ILE A 12 -3.06 12.43 1.45
CA ILE A 12 -3.05 13.30 0.26
C ILE A 12 -3.00 14.79 0.66
N GLY A 13 -3.74 15.17 1.70
CA GLY A 13 -3.68 16.52 2.28
C GLY A 13 -2.27 16.89 2.77
N GLY A 14 -1.60 15.96 3.47
CA GLY A 14 -0.21 16.12 3.89
C GLY A 14 0.76 16.23 2.72
N LEU A 15 0.57 15.39 1.69
CA LEU A 15 1.38 15.41 0.48
C LEU A 15 1.27 16.76 -0.25
N LYS A 16 0.05 17.29 -0.39
CA LYS A 16 -0.18 18.64 -0.94
C LYS A 16 0.50 19.74 -0.12
N SER A 17 0.41 19.64 1.20
CA SER A 17 0.97 20.62 2.14
C SER A 17 2.50 20.60 2.18
N SER A 18 3.13 19.50 1.76
CA SER A 18 4.59 19.33 1.79
C SER A 18 5.35 20.23 0.79
N GLY A 19 4.66 20.78 -0.21
CA GLY A 19 5.27 21.55 -1.30
C GLY A 19 6.07 20.70 -2.30
N LEU A 20 6.00 19.37 -2.20
CA LEU A 20 6.56 18.47 -3.21
C LEU A 20 5.89 18.71 -4.56
N LYS A 21 6.70 18.87 -5.61
CA LYS A 21 6.22 18.97 -6.98
C LYS A 21 6.20 17.57 -7.58
N LEU A 22 5.00 17.06 -7.82
CA LEU A 22 4.78 15.79 -8.49
C LEU A 22 4.56 16.03 -9.98
N PHE A 23 5.09 15.14 -10.81
CA PHE A 23 4.75 15.09 -12.21
C PHE A 23 3.34 14.54 -12.39
N LYS A 24 2.73 14.85 -13.54
CA LYS A 24 1.37 14.41 -13.85
C LYS A 24 1.25 12.88 -13.78
N GLU A 25 2.24 12.18 -14.30
CA GLU A 25 2.32 10.73 -14.30
C GLU A 25 2.36 10.19 -12.87
N GLU A 26 3.12 10.81 -11.97
CA GLU A 26 3.19 10.39 -10.56
C GLU A 26 1.82 10.50 -9.88
N ILE A 27 1.09 11.59 -10.12
CA ILE A 27 -0.27 11.79 -9.60
C ILE A 27 -1.22 10.74 -10.18
N ASP A 28 -1.17 10.49 -11.48
CA ASP A 28 -2.02 9.51 -12.16
C ASP A 28 -1.76 8.07 -11.65
N PHE A 29 -0.55 7.78 -11.14
CA PHE A 29 -0.19 6.49 -10.56
C PHE A 29 -0.51 6.35 -9.05
N LEU A 30 -0.76 7.43 -8.31
CA LEU A 30 -1.05 7.38 -6.87
C LEU A 30 -2.18 6.40 -6.49
N PRO A 31 -3.30 6.31 -7.24
CA PRO A 31 -4.36 5.37 -6.89
C PRO A 31 -3.93 3.92 -6.97
N LEU A 32 -3.09 3.58 -7.95
CA LEU A 32 -2.56 2.23 -8.10
C LEU A 32 -1.45 1.95 -7.07
N SER A 33 -0.64 2.96 -6.74
CA SER A 33 0.49 2.79 -5.84
C SER A 33 0.06 2.38 -4.41
N ALA A 34 -1.13 2.82 -3.98
CA ALA A 34 -1.77 2.42 -2.73
C ALA A 34 -1.98 0.90 -2.61
N ALA A 35 -2.19 0.21 -3.73
CA ALA A 35 -2.30 -1.26 -3.79
C ALA A 35 -0.96 -1.94 -4.08
N LEU A 36 -0.13 -1.33 -4.93
CA LEU A 36 1.15 -1.87 -5.38
C LEU A 36 2.15 -2.06 -4.25
N MET A 37 2.28 -1.07 -3.36
CA MET A 37 3.27 -1.13 -2.27
C MET A 37 2.98 -2.27 -1.28
N PRO A 38 1.74 -2.43 -0.77
CA PRO A 38 1.37 -3.61 0.03
C PRO A 38 1.59 -4.92 -0.70
N PHE A 39 1.24 -5.00 -1.99
CA PHE A 39 1.42 -6.22 -2.79
C PHE A 39 2.89 -6.63 -2.88
N LEU A 40 3.77 -5.68 -3.22
CA LEU A 40 5.21 -5.91 -3.29
C LEU A 40 5.78 -6.39 -1.96
N HIS A 41 5.36 -5.78 -0.85
CA HIS A 41 5.77 -6.23 0.48
C HIS A 41 5.22 -7.61 0.83
N GLY A 42 3.97 -7.91 0.46
CA GLY A 42 3.38 -9.23 0.66
C GLY A 42 4.15 -10.32 -0.08
N LEU A 43 4.53 -10.06 -1.33
CA LEU A 43 5.36 -10.96 -2.12
C LEU A 43 6.74 -11.20 -1.47
N ARG A 44 7.35 -10.13 -0.93
CA ARG A 44 8.63 -10.25 -0.19
C ARG A 44 8.48 -11.08 1.07
N MET A 45 7.39 -10.90 1.83
CA MET A 45 7.11 -11.70 3.03
C MET A 45 6.87 -13.18 2.68
N LEU A 46 6.12 -13.46 1.62
CA LEU A 46 5.91 -14.82 1.12
C LEU A 46 7.22 -15.47 0.73
N THR A 47 8.05 -14.73 -0.03
CA THR A 47 9.35 -15.21 -0.48
C THR A 47 10.24 -15.53 0.72
N ASP A 48 10.30 -14.64 1.71
CA ASP A 48 11.11 -14.88 2.90
C ASP A 48 10.60 -16.08 3.72
N HIS A 49 9.28 -16.25 3.85
CA HIS A 49 8.70 -17.44 4.50
C HIS A 49 9.12 -18.74 3.79
N LEU A 50 9.03 -18.78 2.45
CA LEU A 50 9.46 -19.95 1.65
C LEU A 50 10.98 -20.19 1.75
N GLN A 51 11.76 -19.17 2.06
CA GLN A 51 13.20 -19.25 2.30
C GLN A 51 13.57 -19.50 3.78
N GLY A 52 12.60 -19.83 4.63
CA GLY A 52 12.84 -20.16 6.04
C GLY A 52 13.01 -18.93 6.95
N ASN A 53 12.44 -17.78 6.58
CA ASN A 53 12.48 -16.52 7.32
C ASN A 53 13.92 -16.00 7.57
N SER A 54 14.74 -15.99 6.53
CA SER A 54 16.17 -15.65 6.61
C SER A 54 16.45 -14.14 6.57
N TYR A 55 15.52 -13.35 6.05
CA TYR A 55 15.68 -11.90 5.85
C TYR A 55 14.99 -11.08 6.93
N TYR A 56 13.71 -11.32 7.20
CA TYR A 56 12.95 -10.57 8.20
C TYR A 56 12.99 -11.28 9.55
N LYS A 57 13.22 -10.51 10.61
CA LYS A 57 13.14 -11.05 11.97
C LYS A 57 11.70 -11.53 12.25
N VAL A 58 11.59 -12.78 12.70
CA VAL A 58 10.33 -13.41 13.10
C VAL A 58 10.35 -13.82 14.57
N SER A 59 9.17 -13.85 15.18
CA SER A 59 8.93 -14.33 16.55
C SER A 59 8.29 -15.72 16.58
N TYR A 60 7.75 -16.20 15.45
CA TYR A 60 7.18 -17.53 15.28
C TYR A 60 7.25 -17.97 13.81
N PRO A 61 7.23 -19.29 13.52
CA PRO A 61 7.54 -19.82 12.18
C PRO A 61 6.71 -19.24 11.03
N ASP A 62 5.41 -19.03 11.25
CA ASP A 62 4.47 -18.60 10.20
C ASP A 62 4.28 -17.08 10.12
N GLN A 63 5.04 -16.28 10.87
CA GLN A 63 4.78 -14.85 10.98
C GLN A 63 4.83 -14.11 9.64
N ASN A 64 5.78 -14.46 8.76
CA ASN A 64 5.85 -13.86 7.43
C ASN A 64 4.73 -14.36 6.50
N LEU A 65 4.23 -15.58 6.69
CA LEU A 65 3.04 -16.06 5.98
C LEU A 65 1.80 -15.25 6.37
N ASP A 66 1.62 -14.98 7.67
CA ASP A 66 0.50 -14.18 8.17
C ASP A 66 0.60 -12.70 7.75
N ARG A 67 1.81 -12.13 7.76
CA ARG A 67 2.09 -10.79 7.19
C ARG A 67 1.74 -10.73 5.72
N CYS A 68 2.16 -11.73 4.94
CA CYS A 68 1.84 -11.83 3.51
C CYS A 68 0.34 -11.83 3.25
N ARG A 69 -0.42 -12.70 3.92
CA ARG A 69 -1.89 -12.78 3.80
C ARG A 69 -2.56 -11.44 4.10
N SER A 70 -2.12 -10.81 5.18
CA SER A 70 -2.58 -9.48 5.59
C SER A 70 -2.33 -8.40 4.53
N LEU A 71 -1.14 -8.40 3.93
CA LEU A 71 -0.74 -7.44 2.89
C LEU A 71 -1.50 -7.66 1.58
N PHE A 72 -1.69 -8.91 1.15
CA PHE A 72 -2.50 -9.23 -0.03
C PHE A 72 -3.97 -8.86 0.15
N HIS A 73 -4.54 -9.14 1.32
CA HIS A 73 -5.90 -8.71 1.62
C HIS A 73 -6.03 -7.17 1.60
N PHE A 74 -5.03 -6.44 2.12
CA PHE A 74 -5.02 -4.98 2.01
C PHE A 74 -4.92 -4.50 0.55
N THR A 75 -4.10 -5.17 -0.29
CA THR A 75 -4.03 -4.89 -1.74
C THR A 75 -5.41 -5.00 -2.39
N GLU A 76 -6.15 -6.09 -2.12
CA GLU A 76 -7.51 -6.27 -2.65
C GLU A 76 -8.45 -5.14 -2.21
N LEU A 77 -8.40 -4.78 -0.92
CA LEU A 77 -9.19 -3.67 -0.40
C LEU A 77 -8.84 -2.34 -1.09
N ALA A 78 -7.55 -2.02 -1.23
CA ALA A 78 -7.10 -0.81 -1.90
C ALA A 78 -7.55 -0.76 -3.38
N LEU A 79 -7.52 -1.89 -4.09
CA LEU A 79 -8.03 -1.99 -5.45
C LEU A 79 -9.55 -1.78 -5.53
N ASN A 80 -10.31 -2.29 -4.56
CA ASN A 80 -11.76 -2.09 -4.50
C ASN A 80 -12.14 -0.61 -4.29
N PHE A 81 -11.32 0.15 -3.54
CA PHE A 81 -11.50 1.59 -3.32
C PHE A 81 -10.79 2.46 -4.35
N LYS A 82 -10.28 1.90 -5.46
CA LYS A 82 -9.48 2.65 -6.45
C LYS A 82 -10.20 3.88 -7.00
N CYS A 83 -11.50 3.80 -7.22
CA CYS A 83 -12.30 4.93 -7.72
C CYS A 83 -12.39 6.07 -6.69
N ASP A 84 -12.64 5.74 -5.42
CA ASP A 84 -12.69 6.73 -4.33
C ASP A 84 -11.32 7.40 -4.13
N ILE A 85 -10.27 6.59 -4.11
CA ILE A 85 -8.88 7.05 -4.04
C ILE A 85 -8.55 8.01 -5.19
N GLN A 86 -8.99 7.70 -6.40
CA GLN A 86 -8.74 8.52 -7.58
C GLN A 86 -9.34 9.92 -7.44
N GLN A 87 -10.54 10.05 -6.88
CA GLN A 87 -11.18 11.35 -6.61
C GLN A 87 -10.31 12.24 -5.70
N PHE A 88 -9.71 11.68 -4.65
CA PHE A 88 -8.83 12.45 -3.76
C PHE A 88 -7.56 12.95 -4.47
N THR A 89 -7.04 12.18 -5.42
CA THR A 89 -5.81 12.55 -6.15
C THR A 89 -6.04 13.59 -7.24
N GLU A 90 -7.27 13.79 -7.72
CA GLU A 90 -7.58 14.79 -8.76
C GLU A 90 -7.25 16.21 -8.31
N HIS A 91 -7.39 16.51 -7.01
CA HIS A 91 -7.07 17.82 -6.42
C HIS A 91 -5.57 18.16 -6.33
N LEU A 92 -4.70 17.20 -6.70
CA LEU A 92 -3.25 17.38 -6.80
C LEU A 92 -2.79 17.78 -8.21
N LYS A 93 -3.63 17.62 -9.23
CA LYS A 93 -3.37 18.05 -10.60
C LYS A 93 -3.40 19.58 -10.70
#